data_AF-A0A0E3L5S6-F1
#
_entry.id   AF-A0A0E3L5S6-F1
#
_cell.length_a   1.000
_cell.length_b   1.000
_cell.length_c   1.000
_cell.angle_alpha   90.00
_cell.angle_beta   90.00
_cell.angle_gamma   90.00
#
_symmetry.space_group_name_H-M   'P 1'
#
loop_
_entity.id
_entity.type
_entity.pdbx_description
1 polymer ?
#
loop_
_entity_poly.entity_id
_entity_poly.type
_entity_poly.pdbx_seq_one_letter_code
_entity_poly.pdbx_strand_id
1 'polypeptide(L)'
;MNDNEITKEIERLTAEGINLLLKIDNLKINEVLIHSLDYQNWYTESLAIVRQLFPERAQEFIEFYELKKTSDDFNLDCYTIKDFFRGITFTTWGGKEVFDPKNSFRINFMQQIGILNSLKPLIEKKLSYIRGLLKAELYDSEIDKARDLYDKGFLRSAGVIAGVILEGHLNSMCENYNIIVGKKNPTLSDYNEALKRENIIDVPLWRHILWLGDVRNLCAHQKEREPKPEEVLKLIDDVSEFISTSDSAFDLGKI
;
A
#
# COMPACT_ATOMS: atom_id res chain seq x y z
N MET A 1 3.14 -15.81 -6.89
CA MET A 1 4.01 -14.64 -7.05
C MET A 1 4.10 -14.00 -5.68
N ASN A 2 5.29 -13.96 -5.11
CA ASN A 2 5.54 -13.31 -3.82
C ASN A 2 5.30 -11.79 -3.97
N ASP A 3 4.75 -11.09 -2.98
CA ASP A 3 4.42 -9.66 -3.09
C ASP A 3 5.62 -8.82 -3.57
N ASN A 4 6.81 -9.19 -3.10
CA ASN A 4 8.08 -8.57 -3.47
C ASN A 4 8.45 -8.82 -4.95
N GLU A 5 7.99 -9.91 -5.55
CA GLU A 5 8.19 -10.18 -6.98
C GLU A 5 7.28 -9.28 -7.84
N ILE A 6 6.02 -9.07 -7.43
CA ILE A 6 5.08 -8.21 -8.17
C ILE A 6 5.57 -6.76 -8.18
N THR A 7 5.96 -6.23 -7.02
CA THR A 7 6.47 -4.86 -6.91
C THR A 7 7.74 -4.68 -7.74
N LYS A 8 8.70 -5.62 -7.66
CA LYS A 8 9.91 -5.58 -8.48
C LYS A 8 9.63 -5.62 -9.97
N GLU A 9 8.63 -6.39 -10.37
CA GLU A 9 8.25 -6.49 -11.77
C GLU A 9 7.63 -5.19 -12.30
N ILE A 10 6.79 -4.54 -11.51
CA ILE A 10 6.24 -3.20 -11.84
C ILE A 10 7.37 -2.17 -11.93
N GLU A 11 8.34 -2.21 -11.00
CA GLU A 11 9.51 -1.32 -11.02
C GLU A 11 10.36 -1.56 -12.28
N ARG A 12 10.60 -2.83 -12.62
CA ARG A 12 11.33 -3.22 -13.85
C ARG A 12 10.63 -2.66 -15.09
N LEU A 13 9.34 -2.95 -15.27
CA LEU A 13 8.58 -2.50 -16.43
C LEU A 13 8.45 -0.97 -16.49
N THR A 14 8.31 -0.30 -15.34
CA THR A 14 8.29 1.17 -15.29
C THR A 14 9.63 1.74 -15.77
N ALA A 15 10.75 1.21 -15.28
CA ALA A 15 12.09 1.64 -15.68
C ALA A 15 12.37 1.34 -17.16
N GLU A 16 11.99 0.15 -17.64
CA GLU A 16 12.09 -0.23 -19.06
C GLU A 16 11.29 0.70 -19.96
N GLY A 17 10.05 1.02 -19.58
CA GLY A 17 9.19 1.95 -20.31
C GLY A 17 9.81 3.35 -20.40
N ILE A 18 10.32 3.88 -19.29
CA ILE A 18 11.01 5.18 -19.25
C ILE A 18 12.26 5.17 -20.14
N ASN A 19 13.09 4.13 -20.02
CA ASN A 19 14.30 4.00 -20.84
C ASN A 19 13.97 3.90 -22.33
N LEU A 20 12.93 3.15 -22.68
CA LEU A 20 12.47 3.03 -24.07
C LEU A 20 11.93 4.35 -24.61
N LEU A 21 11.14 5.08 -23.81
CA LEU A 21 10.65 6.40 -24.17
C LEU A 21 11.81 7.36 -24.44
N LEU A 22 12.78 7.46 -23.53
CA LEU A 22 13.96 8.32 -23.69
C LEU A 22 14.80 7.92 -24.90
N LYS A 23 14.92 6.62 -25.19
CA LYS A 23 15.63 6.12 -26.36
C LYS A 23 14.95 6.58 -27.65
N ILE A 24 13.64 6.37 -27.79
CA ILE A 24 12.86 6.80 -28.95
C ILE A 24 12.86 8.34 -29.08
N ASP A 25 12.85 9.06 -27.95
CA ASP A 25 12.84 10.53 -27.93
C ASP A 25 14.15 11.13 -28.48
N ASN A 26 15.26 10.38 -28.47
CA ASN A 26 16.54 10.82 -29.02
C ASN A 26 16.77 10.38 -30.48
N LEU A 27 15.91 9.53 -31.04
CA LEU A 27 16.07 9.01 -32.40
C LEU A 27 15.37 9.86 -33.45
N LYS A 28 15.87 9.80 -34.69
CA LYS A 28 15.13 10.33 -35.84
C LYS A 28 13.99 9.40 -36.20
N ILE A 29 12.89 9.93 -36.75
CA ILE A 29 11.66 9.16 -37.05
C ILE A 29 11.95 7.92 -37.92
N ASN A 30 12.87 8.01 -38.88
CA ASN A 30 13.28 6.90 -39.74
C ASN A 30 14.05 5.77 -39.03
N GLU A 31 14.51 6.00 -37.80
CA GLU A 31 15.25 5.03 -36.97
C GLU A 31 14.33 4.35 -35.93
N VAL A 32 13.10 4.87 -35.75
CA VAL A 32 12.17 4.43 -34.69
C VAL A 32 11.59 3.04 -34.93
N LEU A 33 11.45 2.61 -36.19
CA LEU A 33 10.74 1.38 -36.55
C LEU A 33 11.31 0.13 -35.86
N ILE A 34 12.62 0.09 -35.63
CA ILE A 34 13.32 -1.03 -34.97
C ILE A 34 12.88 -1.17 -33.50
N HIS A 35 12.48 -0.07 -32.85
CA HIS A 35 12.00 -0.06 -31.47
C HIS A 35 10.51 -0.39 -31.31
N SER A 36 9.80 -0.61 -32.41
CA SER A 36 8.42 -1.10 -32.34
C SER A 36 8.35 -2.45 -31.64
N LEU A 37 9.32 -3.35 -31.86
CA LEU A 37 9.38 -4.66 -31.21
C LEU A 37 9.62 -4.53 -29.71
N ASP A 38 10.58 -3.69 -29.31
CA ASP A 38 10.87 -3.39 -27.90
C ASP A 38 9.61 -2.89 -27.18
N TYR A 39 8.87 -1.97 -27.82
CA TYR A 39 7.61 -1.46 -27.28
C TYR A 39 6.53 -2.54 -27.21
N GLN A 40 6.37 -3.39 -28.22
CA GLN A 40 5.33 -4.44 -28.21
C GLN A 40 5.58 -5.48 -27.12
N ASN A 41 6.84 -5.83 -26.85
CA ASN A 41 7.20 -6.71 -25.74
C ASN A 41 6.80 -6.07 -24.39
N TRP A 42 7.26 -4.83 -24.18
CA TRP A 42 6.92 -4.05 -22.98
C TRP A 42 5.41 -3.90 -22.79
N TYR A 43 4.68 -3.57 -23.87
CA TYR A 43 3.23 -3.36 -23.85
C TYR A 43 2.49 -4.63 -23.46
N THR A 44 2.91 -5.79 -23.98
CA THR A 44 2.27 -7.07 -23.71
C THR A 44 2.41 -7.45 -22.24
N GLU A 45 3.62 -7.35 -21.70
CA GLU A 45 3.91 -7.62 -20.29
C GLU A 45 3.17 -6.65 -19.36
N SER A 46 3.25 -5.35 -19.68
CA SER A 46 2.57 -4.30 -18.93
C SER A 46 1.06 -4.45 -18.91
N LEU A 47 0.44 -4.72 -20.05
CA LEU A 47 -1.01 -4.88 -20.16
C LEU A 47 -1.50 -6.10 -19.35
N ALA A 48 -0.72 -7.18 -19.31
CA ALA A 48 -1.07 -8.36 -18.51
C ALA A 48 -1.14 -8.00 -17.02
N ILE A 49 -0.17 -7.25 -16.51
CA ILE A 49 -0.15 -6.77 -15.12
C ILE A 49 -1.30 -5.81 -14.84
N VAL A 50 -1.52 -4.82 -15.72
CA VAL A 50 -2.61 -3.85 -15.55
C VAL A 50 -3.96 -4.57 -15.51
N ARG A 51 -4.21 -5.55 -16.38
CA ARG A 51 -5.46 -6.33 -16.35
C ARG A 51 -5.64 -7.13 -15.07
N GLN A 52 -4.56 -7.67 -14.53
CA GLN A 52 -4.61 -8.50 -13.32
C GLN A 52 -4.82 -7.65 -12.06
N LEU A 53 -4.15 -6.50 -11.96
CA LEU A 53 -4.07 -5.73 -10.71
C LEU A 53 -4.98 -4.50 -10.71
N PHE A 54 -5.34 -3.98 -11.88
CA PHE A 54 -6.09 -2.74 -12.04
C PHE A 54 -6.98 -2.75 -13.31
N PRO A 55 -7.91 -3.71 -13.40
CA PRO A 55 -8.78 -3.90 -14.56
C PRO A 55 -9.57 -2.64 -14.96
N GLU A 56 -9.88 -1.77 -14.01
CA GLU A 56 -10.58 -0.49 -14.23
C GLU A 56 -9.80 0.49 -15.11
N ARG A 57 -8.46 0.45 -15.11
CA ARG A 57 -7.60 1.27 -15.98
C ARG A 57 -7.07 0.53 -17.19
N ALA A 58 -7.38 -0.76 -17.34
CA ALA A 58 -6.91 -1.55 -18.47
C ALA A 58 -7.45 -1.01 -19.80
N GLN A 59 -8.69 -0.53 -19.83
CA GLN A 59 -9.27 0.06 -21.04
C GLN A 59 -8.56 1.36 -21.44
N GLU A 60 -8.36 2.27 -20.48
CA GLU A 60 -7.59 3.51 -20.66
C GLU A 60 -6.16 3.21 -21.19
N PHE A 61 -5.49 2.21 -20.61
CA PHE A 61 -4.16 1.77 -21.05
C PHE A 61 -4.14 1.29 -22.51
N ILE A 62 -5.17 0.54 -22.92
CA ILE A 62 -5.32 0.05 -24.30
C ILE A 62 -5.57 1.22 -25.26
N GLU A 63 -6.39 2.18 -24.87
CA GLU A 63 -6.79 3.32 -25.71
C GLU A 63 -5.62 4.21 -26.10
N PHE A 64 -4.60 4.37 -25.23
CA PHE A 64 -3.36 5.05 -25.61
C PHE A 64 -2.56 4.33 -26.71
N TYR A 65 -2.69 3.00 -26.81
CA TYR A 65 -2.12 2.23 -27.90
C TYR A 65 -2.99 2.25 -29.15
N GLU A 66 -4.29 2.01 -28.99
CA GLU A 66 -5.26 1.94 -30.07
C GLU A 66 -6.66 2.36 -29.60
N LEU A 67 -7.22 3.36 -30.30
CA LEU A 67 -8.60 3.79 -30.15
C LEU A 67 -9.48 3.10 -31.21
N LYS A 68 -10.70 2.72 -30.80
CA LYS A 68 -11.74 2.33 -31.77
C LYS A 68 -12.24 3.59 -32.48
N LYS A 69 -11.74 3.81 -33.69
CA LYS A 69 -12.15 4.96 -34.53
C LYS A 69 -13.46 4.64 -35.24
N THR A 70 -14.42 5.55 -35.23
CA THR A 70 -15.48 5.54 -36.24
C THR A 70 -15.02 6.33 -37.47
N SER A 71 -15.62 6.08 -38.63
CA SER A 71 -15.15 6.61 -39.92
C SER A 71 -15.10 8.14 -40.01
N ASP A 72 -15.77 8.86 -39.10
CA ASP A 72 -15.82 10.33 -39.05
C ASP A 72 -14.80 10.95 -38.05
N ASP A 73 -14.06 10.14 -37.29
CA ASP A 73 -13.20 10.60 -36.17
C ASP A 73 -11.71 10.75 -36.52
N PHE A 74 -11.34 10.94 -37.80
CA PHE A 74 -9.94 11.22 -38.16
C PHE A 74 -9.55 12.67 -37.80
N ASN A 75 -9.56 12.97 -36.50
CA ASN A 75 -9.07 14.21 -35.93
C ASN A 75 -7.74 13.98 -35.18
N LEU A 76 -6.97 15.05 -34.98
CA LEU A 76 -5.66 15.02 -34.30
C LEU A 76 -5.74 14.45 -32.88
N ASP A 77 -6.89 14.60 -32.22
CA ASP A 77 -7.14 14.12 -30.86
C ASP A 77 -7.21 12.58 -30.75
N CYS A 78 -7.33 11.87 -31.88
CA CYS A 78 -7.42 10.41 -31.94
C CYS A 78 -6.09 9.75 -32.32
N TYR A 79 -4.97 10.48 -32.23
CA TYR A 79 -3.65 9.96 -32.59
C TYR A 79 -3.09 9.06 -31.48
N THR A 80 -2.73 7.82 -31.85
CA THR A 80 -2.31 6.78 -30.90
C THR A 80 -0.87 6.32 -31.11
N ILE A 81 -0.34 5.53 -30.16
CA ILE A 81 1.01 4.93 -30.31
C ILE A 81 1.07 4.00 -31.53
N LYS A 82 -0.01 3.28 -31.84
CA LYS A 82 -0.09 2.45 -33.05
C LYS A 82 0.01 3.27 -34.34
N ASP A 83 -0.59 4.46 -34.38
CA ASP A 83 -0.48 5.37 -35.53
C ASP A 83 0.96 5.86 -35.72
N PHE A 84 1.66 6.15 -34.62
CA PHE A 84 3.07 6.54 -34.64
C PHE A 84 4.00 5.46 -35.20
N PHE A 85 3.88 4.21 -34.75
CA PHE A 85 4.69 3.13 -35.31
C PHE A 85 4.36 2.79 -36.77
N ARG A 86 3.17 3.18 -37.26
CA ARG A 86 2.79 3.10 -38.68
C ARG A 86 3.32 4.26 -39.52
N GLY A 87 3.90 5.28 -38.89
CA GLY A 87 4.40 6.48 -39.56
C GLY A 87 3.30 7.37 -40.12
N ILE A 88 2.11 7.37 -39.51
CA ILE A 88 1.00 8.22 -39.94
C ILE A 88 1.32 9.67 -39.57
N THR A 89 1.29 10.57 -40.55
CA THR A 89 1.45 12.01 -40.34
C THR A 89 0.34 12.77 -41.08
N PHE A 90 -0.01 13.94 -40.57
CA PHE A 90 -0.98 14.84 -41.20
C PHE A 90 -0.22 16.07 -41.69
N THR A 91 -0.29 16.35 -42.99
CA THR A 91 0.38 17.49 -43.61
C THR A 91 -0.64 18.46 -44.21
N THR A 92 -0.32 19.75 -44.11
CA THR A 92 -1.02 20.80 -44.84
C THR A 92 -0.76 20.67 -46.35
N TRP A 93 -1.57 21.34 -47.18
CA TRP A 93 -1.37 21.40 -48.63
C TRP A 93 0.04 21.90 -49.05
N GLY A 94 0.75 22.62 -48.16
CA GLY A 94 2.13 23.06 -48.35
C GLY A 94 3.22 22.12 -47.78
N GLY A 95 2.87 20.89 -47.39
CA GLY A 95 3.82 19.88 -46.91
C GLY A 95 4.33 20.06 -45.47
N LYS A 96 3.82 21.04 -44.73
CA LYS A 96 4.13 21.20 -43.29
C LYS A 96 3.25 20.29 -42.45
N GLU A 97 3.85 19.59 -41.50
CA GLU A 97 3.11 18.79 -40.52
C GLU A 97 2.17 19.66 -39.68
N VAL A 98 0.95 19.16 -39.45
CA VAL A 98 -0.12 19.86 -38.71
C VAL A 98 0.09 19.73 -37.19
N PHE A 99 0.86 18.74 -36.75
CA PHE A 99 1.20 18.46 -35.35
C PHE A 99 2.54 17.72 -35.28
N ASP A 100 3.09 17.55 -34.08
CA ASP A 100 4.30 16.76 -33.83
C ASP A 100 3.92 15.30 -33.46
N PRO A 101 4.13 14.31 -34.36
CA PRO A 101 3.82 12.91 -34.12
C PRO A 101 4.57 12.33 -32.91
N LYS A 102 5.79 12.82 -32.66
CA LYS A 102 6.68 12.34 -31.60
C LYS A 102 6.20 12.84 -30.24
N ASN A 103 5.74 14.08 -30.16
CA ASN A 103 5.13 14.61 -28.95
C ASN A 103 3.83 13.85 -28.60
N SER A 104 2.97 13.54 -29.58
CA SER A 104 1.75 12.75 -29.32
C SER A 104 2.07 11.34 -28.85
N PHE A 105 3.06 10.67 -29.46
CA PHE A 105 3.59 9.39 -28.96
C PHE A 105 4.05 9.49 -27.50
N ARG A 106 4.86 10.50 -27.20
CA ARG A 106 5.40 10.73 -25.85
C ARG A 106 4.30 10.92 -24.82
N ILE A 107 3.26 11.70 -25.12
CA ILE A 107 2.13 11.91 -24.21
C ILE A 107 1.45 10.57 -23.92
N ASN A 108 1.04 9.82 -24.96
CA ASN A 108 0.33 8.55 -24.79
C ASN A 108 1.17 7.51 -24.05
N PHE A 109 2.45 7.39 -24.38
CA PHE A 109 3.33 6.42 -23.74
C PHE A 109 3.62 6.80 -22.27
N MET A 110 3.80 8.10 -21.97
CA MET A 110 3.90 8.59 -20.59
C MET A 110 2.65 8.27 -19.77
N GLN A 111 1.45 8.33 -20.37
CA GLN A 111 0.23 7.95 -19.64
C GLN A 111 0.19 6.45 -19.33
N GLN A 112 0.60 5.58 -20.26
CA GLN A 112 0.73 4.14 -20.00
C GLN A 112 1.75 3.85 -18.88
N ILE A 113 2.92 4.50 -18.91
CA ILE A 113 3.93 4.39 -17.83
C ILE A 113 3.36 4.93 -16.52
N GLY A 114 2.60 6.02 -16.54
CA GLY A 114 1.95 6.61 -15.38
C GLY A 114 0.92 5.68 -14.74
N ILE A 115 0.14 4.94 -15.56
CA ILE A 115 -0.76 3.89 -15.09
C ILE A 115 0.03 2.81 -14.32
N LEU A 116 1.11 2.28 -14.92
CA LEU A 116 1.93 1.25 -14.26
C LEU A 116 2.56 1.75 -12.96
N ASN A 117 3.15 2.95 -12.99
CA ASN A 117 3.79 3.53 -11.82
C ASN A 117 2.78 3.76 -10.67
N SER A 118 1.52 4.07 -10.99
CA SER A 118 0.45 4.22 -9.99
C SER A 118 0.05 2.92 -9.28
N LEU A 119 0.40 1.75 -9.84
CA LEU A 119 0.11 0.44 -9.23
C LEU A 119 0.92 0.19 -7.96
N LYS A 120 2.15 0.71 -7.88
CA LYS A 120 3.05 0.47 -6.75
C LYS A 120 2.45 0.90 -5.41
N PRO A 121 2.09 2.18 -5.19
CA PRO A 121 1.51 2.61 -3.91
C PRO A 121 0.15 1.94 -3.64
N LEU A 122 -0.60 1.56 -4.68
CA LEU A 122 -1.88 0.88 -4.53
C LEU A 122 -1.72 -0.54 -3.96
N ILE A 123 -0.74 -1.30 -4.45
CA ILE A 123 -0.46 -2.66 -3.95
C ILE A 123 0.03 -2.61 -2.51
N GLU A 124 0.96 -1.70 -2.20
CA GLU A 124 1.45 -1.50 -0.84
C GLU A 124 0.31 -1.17 0.12
N LYS A 125 -0.60 -0.26 -0.29
CA LYS A 125 -1.79 0.09 0.49
C LYS A 125 -2.73 -1.11 0.68
N LYS A 126 -3.06 -1.86 -0.38
CA LYS A 126 -3.94 -3.04 -0.30
C LYS A 126 -3.35 -4.13 0.59
N LEU A 127 -2.05 -4.40 0.48
CA LEU A 127 -1.36 -5.39 1.31
C LEU A 127 -1.32 -4.97 2.78
N SER A 128 -1.03 -3.69 3.05
CA SER A 128 -1.08 -3.15 4.41
C SER A 128 -2.48 -3.32 5.01
N TYR A 129 -3.52 -2.99 4.25
CA TYR A 129 -4.91 -3.17 4.67
C TYR A 129 -5.25 -4.64 4.99
N ILE A 130 -4.90 -5.58 4.10
CA ILE A 130 -5.14 -7.02 4.34
C ILE A 130 -4.39 -7.51 5.58
N ARG A 131 -3.13 -7.09 5.76
CA ARG A 131 -2.36 -7.43 6.97
C ARG A 131 -3.02 -6.87 8.22
N GLY A 132 -3.56 -5.65 8.16
CA GLY A 132 -4.34 -5.05 9.23
C GLY A 132 -5.57 -5.89 9.60
N LEU A 133 -6.39 -6.27 8.62
CA LEU A 133 -7.56 -7.13 8.83
C LEU A 133 -7.21 -8.47 9.47
N LEU A 134 -6.21 -9.18 8.93
CA LEU A 134 -5.76 -10.46 9.49
C LEU A 134 -5.25 -10.32 10.93
N LYS A 135 -4.62 -9.18 11.24
CA LYS A 135 -4.11 -8.91 12.58
C LYS A 135 -5.24 -8.64 13.57
N ALA A 136 -6.26 -7.88 13.16
CA ALA A 136 -7.46 -7.65 13.96
C ALA A 136 -8.19 -8.96 14.26
N GLU A 137 -8.43 -9.80 13.25
CA GLU A 137 -9.05 -11.13 13.44
C GLU A 137 -8.24 -12.03 14.38
N LEU A 138 -6.90 -12.00 14.26
CA LEU A 138 -6.03 -12.73 15.17
C LEU A 138 -6.16 -12.21 16.60
N TYR A 139 -6.14 -10.89 16.79
CA TYR A 139 -6.27 -10.28 18.11
C TYR A 139 -7.61 -10.56 18.78
N ASP A 140 -8.72 -10.50 18.06
CA ASP A 140 -10.03 -10.87 18.59
C ASP A 140 -10.01 -12.33 19.10
N SER A 141 -9.46 -13.25 18.30
CA SER A 141 -9.36 -14.66 18.70
C SER A 141 -8.44 -14.89 19.91
N GLU A 142 -7.38 -14.09 20.07
CA GLU A 142 -6.46 -14.19 21.21
C GLU A 142 -7.04 -13.51 22.47
N ILE A 143 -7.85 -12.45 22.31
CA ILE A 143 -8.61 -11.86 23.41
C ILE A 143 -9.64 -12.86 23.95
N ASP A 144 -10.34 -13.58 23.07
CA ASP A 144 -11.27 -14.64 23.48
C ASP A 144 -10.55 -15.74 24.27
N LYS A 145 -9.36 -16.15 23.82
CA LYS A 145 -8.51 -17.10 24.59
C LYS A 145 -8.08 -16.54 25.93
N ALA A 146 -7.78 -15.25 26.03
CA ALA A 146 -7.46 -14.60 27.29
C ALA A 146 -8.65 -14.62 28.26
N ARG A 147 -9.87 -14.35 27.76
CA ARG A 147 -11.13 -14.49 28.54
C ARG A 147 -11.35 -15.93 29.01
N ASP A 148 -11.20 -16.90 28.12
CA ASP A 148 -11.32 -18.33 28.45
C ASP A 148 -10.36 -18.77 29.56
N LEU A 149 -9.12 -18.28 29.53
CA LEU A 149 -8.12 -18.56 30.57
C LEU A 149 -8.47 -17.87 31.88
N TYR A 150 -8.96 -16.64 31.82
CA TYR A 150 -9.43 -15.91 32.98
C TYR A 150 -10.56 -16.66 33.69
N ASP A 151 -11.58 -17.11 32.95
CA ASP A 151 -12.73 -17.85 33.48
C ASP A 151 -12.34 -19.18 34.13
N LYS A 152 -11.24 -19.80 33.64
CA LYS A 152 -10.65 -21.01 34.22
C LYS A 152 -9.73 -20.74 35.41
N GLY A 153 -9.55 -19.48 35.82
CA GLY A 153 -8.71 -19.06 36.94
C GLY A 153 -7.22 -18.89 36.61
N PHE A 154 -6.81 -19.00 35.34
CA PHE A 154 -5.43 -18.82 34.90
C PHE A 154 -5.09 -17.35 34.68
N LEU A 155 -5.20 -16.54 35.74
CA LEU A 155 -5.08 -15.08 35.70
C LEU A 155 -3.78 -14.58 35.05
N ARG A 156 -2.64 -15.16 35.43
CA ARG A 156 -1.33 -14.76 34.88
C ARG A 156 -1.24 -15.01 33.39
N SER A 157 -1.69 -16.18 32.93
CA SER A 157 -1.67 -16.53 31.50
C SER A 157 -2.58 -15.61 30.70
N ALA A 158 -3.79 -15.35 31.22
CA ALA A 158 -4.75 -14.44 30.59
C ALA A 158 -4.17 -13.02 30.44
N GLY A 159 -3.59 -12.45 31.50
CA GLY A 159 -2.99 -11.12 31.47
C GLY A 159 -1.73 -11.02 30.61
N VAL A 160 -0.95 -12.10 30.49
CA VAL A 160 0.20 -12.14 29.55
C VAL A 160 -0.27 -12.07 28.11
N ILE A 161 -1.31 -12.83 27.73
CA ILE A 161 -1.85 -12.81 26.36
C ILE A 161 -2.40 -11.42 26.01
N ALA A 162 -3.25 -10.85 26.87
CA ALA A 162 -3.77 -9.49 26.67
C ALA A 162 -2.64 -8.44 26.55
N GLY A 163 -1.57 -8.62 27.34
CA GLY A 163 -0.38 -7.79 27.27
C GLY A 163 0.40 -7.88 25.96
N VAL A 164 0.54 -9.08 25.39
CA VAL A 164 1.20 -9.29 24.09
C VAL A 164 0.40 -8.65 22.96
N ILE A 165 -0.92 -8.78 23.01
CA ILE A 165 -1.85 -8.16 22.07
C ILE A 165 -1.72 -6.63 22.12
N LEU A 166 -1.74 -6.04 23.32
CA LEU A 166 -1.55 -4.60 23.52
C LEU A 166 -0.21 -4.10 22.98
N GLU A 167 0.90 -4.78 23.31
CA GLU A 167 2.23 -4.41 22.79
C GLU A 167 2.28 -4.46 21.27
N GLY A 168 1.73 -5.53 20.68
CA GLY A 168 1.69 -5.69 19.24
C GLY A 168 0.82 -4.62 18.56
N HIS A 169 -0.31 -4.23 19.17
CA HIS A 169 -1.16 -3.16 18.65
C HIS A 169 -0.46 -1.81 18.65
N LEU A 170 0.19 -1.44 19.77
CA LEU A 170 0.97 -0.19 19.85
C LEU A 170 2.12 -0.17 18.84
N ASN A 171 2.79 -1.30 18.59
CA ASN A 171 3.79 -1.38 17.54
C ASN A 171 3.18 -1.08 16.15
N SER A 172 2.02 -1.65 15.82
CA SER A 172 1.36 -1.36 14.55
C SER A 172 0.89 0.08 14.44
N MET A 173 0.44 0.71 15.53
CA MET A 173 0.17 2.14 15.52
C MET A 173 1.43 2.93 15.16
N CYS A 174 2.58 2.62 15.77
CA CYS A 174 3.85 3.26 15.41
C CYS A 174 4.21 3.04 13.93
N GLU A 175 4.07 1.82 13.40
CA GLU A 175 4.32 1.52 11.99
C GLU A 175 3.40 2.33 11.05
N ASN A 176 2.11 2.39 11.37
CA ASN A 176 1.11 3.11 10.57
C ASN A 176 1.37 4.63 10.54
N TYR A 177 1.80 5.21 11.67
CA TYR A 177 2.18 6.62 11.76
C TYR A 177 3.64 6.89 11.36
N ASN A 178 4.36 5.88 10.84
CA ASN A 178 5.78 5.96 10.46
C ASN A 178 6.70 6.45 11.59
N ILE A 179 6.39 6.09 12.83
CA ILE A 179 7.13 6.47 14.04
C ILE A 179 8.28 5.48 14.26
N ILE A 180 9.50 5.99 14.23
CA ILE A 180 10.70 5.18 14.43
C ILE A 180 11.02 5.06 15.92
N VAL A 181 10.98 3.83 16.45
CA VAL A 181 11.45 3.50 17.80
C VAL A 181 12.87 2.98 17.73
N GLY A 182 13.86 3.81 18.12
CA GLY A 182 15.29 3.55 17.89
C GLY A 182 15.92 2.39 18.68
N LYS A 183 15.13 1.64 19.46
CA LYS A 183 15.62 0.53 20.30
C LYS A 183 15.54 -0.78 19.51
N LYS A 184 16.57 -1.63 19.63
CA LYS A 184 16.63 -2.92 18.90
C LYS A 184 15.47 -3.87 19.23
N ASN A 185 15.07 -3.90 20.50
CA ASN A 185 13.92 -4.65 21.00
C ASN A 185 13.05 -3.70 21.82
N PRO A 186 12.15 -2.94 21.18
CA PRO A 186 11.21 -2.09 21.88
C PRO A 186 10.24 -2.94 22.73
N THR A 187 9.70 -2.32 23.77
CA THR A 187 8.70 -2.88 24.67
C THR A 187 7.43 -2.03 24.61
N LEU A 188 6.33 -2.53 25.17
CA LEU A 188 5.08 -1.78 25.35
C LEU A 188 5.30 -0.33 25.81
N SER A 189 6.15 -0.10 26.80
CA SER A 189 6.44 1.25 27.31
C SER A 189 7.16 2.13 26.29
N ASP A 190 8.07 1.57 25.50
CA ASP A 190 8.79 2.32 24.46
C ASP A 190 7.82 2.78 23.35
N TYR A 191 6.86 1.92 22.96
CA TYR A 191 5.83 2.28 21.99
C TYR A 191 4.86 3.34 22.55
N ASN A 192 4.41 3.17 23.80
CA ASN A 192 3.50 4.12 24.45
C ASN A 192 4.11 5.53 24.57
N GLU A 193 5.39 5.63 24.95
CA GLU A 193 6.11 6.91 24.97
C GLU A 193 6.26 7.53 23.58
N ALA A 194 6.56 6.71 22.56
CA ALA A 194 6.71 7.19 21.20
C ALA A 194 5.39 7.77 20.66
N LEU A 195 4.26 7.08 20.87
CA LEU A 195 2.93 7.55 20.44
C LEU A 195 2.52 8.84 21.14
N LYS A 196 2.81 8.97 22.44
CA LYS A 196 2.55 10.20 23.19
C LYS A 196 3.42 11.36 22.69
N ARG A 197 4.71 11.10 22.43
CA ARG A 197 5.66 12.13 21.96
C ARG A 197 5.20 12.75 20.64
N GLU A 198 4.65 11.94 19.74
CA GLU A 198 4.12 12.40 18.45
C GLU A 198 2.66 12.90 18.55
N ASN A 199 2.09 13.01 19.76
CA ASN A 199 0.71 13.44 20.03
C ASN A 199 -0.37 12.58 19.35
N ILE A 200 -0.09 11.30 19.08
CA ILE A 200 -1.08 10.34 18.56
C ILE A 200 -2.06 9.93 19.67
N ILE A 201 -1.56 9.79 20.89
CA ILE A 201 -2.36 9.51 22.09
C ILE A 201 -2.23 10.68 23.07
N ASP A 202 -3.31 10.95 23.79
CA ASP A 202 -3.33 11.98 24.82
C ASP A 202 -2.75 11.49 26.15
N VAL A 203 -2.55 12.41 27.09
CA VAL A 203 -1.97 12.10 28.40
C VAL A 203 -2.83 11.11 29.21
N PRO A 204 -4.17 11.23 29.25
CA PRO A 204 -5.04 10.22 29.87
C PRO A 204 -4.83 8.80 29.32
N LEU A 205 -4.90 8.62 28.00
CA LEU A 205 -4.75 7.31 27.36
C LEU A 205 -3.33 6.75 27.57
N TRP A 206 -2.30 7.59 27.46
CA TRP A 206 -0.92 7.20 27.76
C TRP A 206 -0.75 6.65 29.19
N ARG A 207 -1.33 7.32 30.20
CA ARG A 207 -1.31 6.83 31.60
C ARG A 207 -2.08 5.53 31.76
N HIS A 208 -3.18 5.40 31.05
CA HIS A 208 -4.00 4.20 31.09
C HIS A 208 -3.24 2.99 30.51
N ILE A 209 -2.62 3.13 29.35
CA ILE A 209 -1.76 2.10 28.74
C ILE A 209 -0.58 1.75 29.65
N LEU A 210 0.01 2.74 30.34
CA LEU A 210 1.07 2.47 31.31
C LEU A 210 0.58 1.57 32.45
N TRP A 211 -0.62 1.84 32.98
CA TRP A 211 -1.25 1.00 34.01
C TRP A 211 -1.52 -0.42 33.50
N LEU A 212 -2.02 -0.58 32.26
CA LEU A 212 -2.20 -1.89 31.63
C LEU A 212 -0.87 -2.67 31.53
N GLY A 213 0.21 -1.96 31.19
CA GLY A 213 1.58 -2.51 31.18
C GLY A 213 2.03 -2.99 32.56
N ASP A 214 1.70 -2.26 33.62
CA ASP A 214 2.01 -2.67 35.00
C ASP A 214 1.25 -3.93 35.41
N VAL A 215 -0.04 -4.04 35.07
CA VAL A 215 -0.84 -5.26 35.31
C VAL A 215 -0.27 -6.45 34.55
N ARG A 216 0.08 -6.26 33.27
CA ARG A 216 0.78 -7.27 32.46
C ARG A 216 2.08 -7.71 33.14
N ASN A 217 2.85 -6.78 33.69
CA ASN A 217 4.12 -7.09 34.37
C ASN A 217 3.91 -7.90 35.66
N LEU A 218 2.82 -7.68 36.39
CA LEU A 218 2.43 -8.55 37.53
C LEU A 218 2.06 -9.97 37.08
N CYS A 219 1.53 -10.11 35.87
CA CYS A 219 1.18 -11.41 35.28
C CYS A 219 2.41 -12.17 34.75
N ALA A 220 3.36 -11.45 34.14
CA ALA A 220 4.53 -12.03 33.45
C ALA A 220 5.74 -12.28 34.37
N HIS A 221 5.88 -11.53 35.46
CA HIS A 221 7.06 -11.56 36.32
C HIS A 221 6.69 -11.83 37.77
N GLN A 222 7.59 -12.50 38.49
CA GLN A 222 7.45 -12.70 39.93
C GLN A 222 7.72 -11.37 40.65
N LYS A 223 6.65 -10.64 40.95
CA LYS A 223 6.64 -9.33 41.62
C LYS A 223 6.24 -9.48 43.09
N GLU A 224 6.18 -8.35 43.82
CA GLU A 224 5.83 -8.32 45.25
C GLU A 224 4.43 -8.85 45.57
N ARG A 225 3.51 -8.84 44.59
CA ARG A 225 2.14 -9.35 44.73
C ARG A 225 1.64 -10.07 43.49
N GLU A 226 0.64 -10.91 43.68
CA GLU A 226 -0.15 -11.50 42.60
C GLU A 226 -1.09 -10.46 41.95
N PRO A 227 -1.40 -10.62 40.64
CA PRO A 227 -2.43 -9.82 39.99
C PRO A 227 -3.81 -10.21 40.54
N LYS A 228 -4.67 -9.22 40.78
CA LYS A 228 -6.03 -9.49 41.24
C LYS A 228 -6.95 -9.83 40.06
N PRO A 229 -7.99 -10.67 40.26
CA PRO A 229 -8.92 -11.00 39.19
C PRO A 229 -9.52 -9.75 38.51
N GLU A 230 -9.94 -8.74 39.30
CA GLU A 230 -10.52 -7.52 38.73
C GLU A 230 -9.54 -6.73 37.85
N GLU A 231 -8.24 -6.79 38.15
CA GLU A 231 -7.21 -6.08 37.37
C GLU A 231 -6.96 -6.79 36.03
N VAL A 232 -6.95 -8.12 36.03
CA VAL A 232 -6.74 -8.91 34.82
C VAL A 232 -7.95 -8.84 33.89
N LEU A 233 -9.17 -8.92 34.44
CA LEU A 233 -10.38 -8.76 33.63
C LEU A 233 -10.42 -7.39 32.98
N LYS A 234 -10.12 -6.35 33.75
CA LYS A 234 -10.04 -4.98 33.23
C LYS A 234 -8.96 -4.83 32.17
N LEU A 235 -7.79 -5.45 32.33
CA LEU A 235 -6.78 -5.49 31.27
C LEU A 235 -7.30 -6.10 29.96
N ILE A 236 -8.03 -7.21 30.04
CA ILE A 236 -8.59 -7.88 28.85
C ILE A 236 -9.67 -6.99 28.18
N ASP A 237 -10.58 -6.45 28.98
CA ASP A 237 -11.68 -5.60 28.49
C ASP A 237 -11.16 -4.30 27.86
N ASP A 238 -10.27 -3.58 28.55
CA ASP A 238 -9.74 -2.30 28.10
C ASP A 238 -8.87 -2.48 26.84
N VAL A 239 -8.13 -3.60 26.71
CA VAL A 239 -7.36 -3.91 25.48
C VAL A 239 -8.29 -4.20 24.30
N SER A 240 -9.38 -4.96 24.53
CA SER A 240 -10.38 -5.25 23.50
C SER A 240 -11.10 -3.98 23.01
N GLU A 241 -11.48 -3.10 23.93
CA GLU A 241 -12.07 -1.79 23.60
C GLU A 241 -11.07 -0.89 22.86
N PHE A 242 -9.81 -0.88 23.30
CA PHE A 242 -8.78 -0.06 22.68
C PHE A 242 -8.53 -0.46 21.23
N ILE A 243 -8.42 -1.76 20.93
CA ILE A 243 -8.24 -2.26 19.56
C ILE A 243 -9.43 -1.86 18.68
N SER A 244 -10.65 -2.15 19.15
CA SER A 244 -11.89 -1.83 18.43
C SER A 244 -12.01 -0.34 18.10
N THR A 245 -11.69 0.53 19.07
CA THR A 245 -11.78 1.98 18.91
C THR A 245 -10.70 2.51 17.97
N SER A 246 -9.47 2.00 18.09
CA SER A 246 -8.35 2.38 17.24
C SER A 246 -8.63 2.07 15.78
N ASP A 247 -9.07 0.85 15.48
CA ASP A 247 -9.28 0.37 14.12
C ASP A 247 -10.42 1.15 13.42
N SER A 248 -11.48 1.49 14.18
CA SER A 248 -12.56 2.33 13.66
C SER A 248 -12.12 3.76 13.28
N ALA A 249 -11.12 4.32 13.98
CA ALA A 249 -10.56 5.62 13.64
C ALA A 249 -9.67 5.55 12.38
N PHE A 250 -8.96 4.44 12.18
CA PHE A 250 -8.14 4.20 10.97
C PHE A 250 -9.00 3.97 9.71
N ASP A 251 -10.09 3.20 9.80
CA ASP A 251 -10.98 2.91 8.66
C ASP A 251 -11.70 4.16 8.12
N LEU A 252 -11.90 5.17 8.97
CA LEU A 252 -12.57 6.42 8.59
C LEU A 252 -11.66 7.48 7.96
N GLY A 253 -10.36 7.19 7.76
CA GLY A 253 -9.41 8.15 7.19
C GLY A 253 -9.35 9.47 7.97
N LYS A 254 -9.73 9.43 9.26
CA LYS A 254 -9.66 10.57 10.17
C LYS A 254 -8.44 10.37 11.06
N ILE A 255 -7.28 10.77 10.54
CA ILE A 255 -6.15 11.50 11.15
C ILE A 255 -5.13 11.74 10.04
#